data_AF-L1K3C6-F1
#
_entry.id   AF-L1K3C6-F1
#
_cell.length_a   1.000
_cell.length_b   1.000
_cell.length_c   1.000
_cell.angle_alpha   90.00
_cell.angle_beta   90.00
_cell.angle_gamma   90.00
#
_symmetry.space_group_name_H-M   'P 1'
#
loop_
_entity.id
_entity.type
_entity.pdbx_description
1 polymer ?
#
loop_
_entity_poly.entity_id
_entity_poly.type
_entity_poly.pdbx_seq_one_letter_code
_entity_poly.pdbx_strand_id
1 'polypeptide(L)'
;MMFATLDKIKDPKTGEWRERDKAETEELAFRHKSLMQSGHLEATPYVIDPNKILWTVQDGSKGYEVKKFLMEQPEVEEFEWDQKKTTKASWNKEKPSEL
;
A
#
# COMPACT_ATOMS: atom_id res chain seq x y z
N MET A 1 8.33 6.40 9.38
CA MET A 1 7.05 5.67 9.32
C MET A 1 6.48 5.83 7.92
N MET A 2 5.94 4.76 7.34
CA MET A 2 5.41 4.74 5.99
C MET A 2 3.93 4.39 6.05
N PHE A 3 3.06 5.19 5.44
CA PHE A 3 1.63 4.93 5.45
C PHE A 3 1.15 4.60 4.04
N ALA A 4 0.36 3.54 3.89
CA ALA A 4 -0.36 3.23 2.66
C ALA A 4 -1.86 3.39 2.91
N THR A 5 -2.52 4.20 2.09
CA THR A 5 -3.97 4.35 2.06
C THR A 5 -4.51 3.54 0.88
N LEU A 6 -5.52 2.73 1.15
CA LEU A 6 -6.12 1.81 0.20
C LEU A 6 -7.32 2.45 -0.51
N ASP A 7 -7.59 1.97 -1.72
CA ASP A 7 -8.76 2.32 -2.49
C ASP A 7 -10.07 1.80 -1.86
N LYS A 8 -11.18 2.41 -2.29
CA LYS A 8 -12.51 1.91 -1.97
C LYS A 8 -12.80 0.67 -2.80
N ILE A 9 -13.63 -0.23 -2.28
CA ILE A 9 -14.12 -1.39 -3.00
C ILE A 9 -15.59 -1.31 -3.31
N LYS A 10 -15.97 -1.98 -4.41
CA LYS A 10 -17.36 -2.19 -4.76
C LYS A 10 -17.91 -3.36 -3.95
N ASP A 11 -18.93 -3.10 -3.13
CA ASP A 11 -19.59 -4.13 -2.35
C ASP A 11 -20.30 -5.12 -3.29
N PRO A 12 -20.07 -6.43 -3.18
CA PRO A 12 -20.65 -7.42 -4.08
C PRO A 12 -22.17 -7.60 -3.89
N LYS A 13 -22.71 -7.22 -2.72
CA LYS A 13 -24.15 -7.37 -2.40
C LYS A 13 -24.94 -6.14 -2.85
N THR A 14 -24.44 -4.94 -2.56
CA THR A 14 -25.16 -3.68 -2.86
C THR A 14 -24.72 -3.03 -4.16
N GLY A 15 -23.51 -3.34 -4.64
CA GLY A 15 -22.91 -2.69 -5.81
C GLY A 15 -22.40 -1.27 -5.55
N GLU A 16 -22.48 -0.78 -4.31
CA GLU A 16 -22.01 0.54 -3.92
C GLU A 16 -20.52 0.53 -3.56
N TRP A 17 -19.86 1.68 -3.72
CA TRP A 17 -18.47 1.85 -3.28
C TRP A 17 -18.40 2.12 -1.79
N ARG A 18 -17.66 1.29 -1.06
CA ARG A 18 -17.42 1.43 0.38
C ARG A 18 -15.95 1.37 0.74
N GLU A 19 -15.62 1.84 1.94
CA GLU A 19 -14.32 1.56 2.53
C GLU A 19 -14.23 0.08 2.91
N ARG A 20 -13.00 -0.42 2.90
CA ARG A 20 -12.68 -1.73 3.44
C ARG A 20 -12.94 -1.72 4.93
N ASP A 21 -13.29 -2.88 5.48
CA ASP A 21 -13.25 -3.06 6.92
C ASP A 21 -11.83 -3.42 7.38
N LYS A 22 -11.65 -3.50 8.71
CA LYS A 22 -10.35 -3.83 9.30
C LYS A 22 -9.86 -5.22 8.89
N ALA A 23 -10.73 -6.22 8.81
CA ALA A 23 -10.34 -7.59 8.49
C ALA A 23 -9.89 -7.71 7.02
N GLU A 24 -10.62 -7.08 6.10
CA GLU A 24 -10.24 -7.00 4.68
C GLU A 24 -8.88 -6.32 4.49
N THR A 25 -8.62 -5.27 5.27
CA THR A 25 -7.34 -4.55 5.22
C THR A 25 -6.20 -5.33 5.87
N GLU A 26 -6.46 -6.10 6.93
CA GLU A 26 -5.49 -7.00 7.55
C GLU A 26 -5.09 -8.14 6.60
N GLU A 27 -6.05 -8.75 5.92
CA GLU A 27 -5.81 -9.78 4.90
C GLU A 27 -4.91 -9.24 3.77
N LEU A 28 -5.25 -8.06 3.26
CA LEU A 28 -4.49 -7.41 2.20
C LEU A 28 -3.06 -7.06 2.66
N ALA A 29 -2.93 -6.52 3.88
CA ALA A 29 -1.64 -6.20 4.47
C ALA A 29 -0.75 -7.43 4.61
N PHE A 30 -1.31 -8.56 5.05
CA PHE A 30 -0.59 -9.83 5.17
C PHE A 30 -0.16 -10.37 3.81
N ARG A 31 -1.02 -10.25 2.79
CA ARG A 31 -0.69 -10.62 1.41
C ARG A 31 0.47 -9.80 0.87
N HIS A 32 0.43 -8.47 1.03
CA HIS A 32 1.53 -7.59 0.61
C HIS A 32 2.83 -7.90 1.36
N LYS A 33 2.77 -8.16 2.67
CA LYS A 33 3.94 -8.61 3.44
C LYS A 33 4.55 -9.88 2.84
N SER A 34 3.72 -10.89 2.58
CA SER A 34 4.17 -12.18 2.04
C SER A 34 4.85 -12.00 0.67
N LEU A 35 4.29 -11.15 -0.19
CA LEU A 35 4.89 -10.80 -1.48
C LEU A 35 6.23 -10.06 -1.33
N MET A 36 6.31 -9.07 -0.44
CA MET A 36 7.57 -8.37 -0.16
C MET A 36 8.66 -9.33 0.34
N GLN A 37 8.31 -10.23 1.27
CA GLN A 37 9.25 -11.23 1.79
C GLN A 37 9.77 -12.17 0.69
N SER A 38 8.92 -12.56 -0.27
CA SER A 38 9.36 -13.36 -1.43
C SER A 38 10.38 -12.63 -2.31
N GLY A 39 10.36 -11.30 -2.31
CA GLY A 39 11.32 -10.42 -2.98
C GLY A 39 12.47 -9.94 -2.10
N HIS A 40 12.71 -10.58 -0.95
CA HIS A 40 13.73 -10.18 0.03
C HIS A 40 13.58 -8.74 0.56
N LEU A 41 12.34 -8.24 0.61
CA LEU A 41 11.99 -6.92 1.12
C LEU A 41 11.27 -7.07 2.47
N GLU A 42 11.94 -6.68 3.56
CA GLU A 42 11.42 -6.85 4.91
C GLU A 42 10.70 -5.59 5.43
N ALA A 43 9.36 -5.65 5.44
CA ALA A 43 8.50 -4.63 6.04
C ALA A 43 7.37 -5.29 6.84
N THR A 44 7.06 -4.73 8.02
CA THR A 44 5.98 -5.21 8.89
C THR A 44 4.77 -4.27 8.82
N PRO A 45 3.58 -4.78 8.48
CA PRO A 45 2.37 -3.96 8.46
C PRO A 45 1.67 -3.91 9.83
N TYR A 46 1.01 -2.78 10.08
CA TYR A 46 0.06 -2.56 11.17
C TYR A 46 -1.16 -1.84 10.61
N VAL A 47 -2.34 -2.45 10.70
CA VAL A 47 -3.59 -1.81 10.30
C VAL A 47 -4.01 -0.82 11.38
N ILE A 48 -4.06 0.46 11.02
CA ILE A 48 -4.37 1.55 11.95
C ILE A 48 -5.76 2.13 11.73
N ASP A 49 -6.29 2.03 10.51
CA ASP A 49 -7.66 2.40 10.13
C ASP A 49 -8.21 1.39 9.11
N PRO A 50 -9.54 1.33 8.87
CA PRO A 50 -10.15 0.37 7.95
C PRO A 50 -9.60 0.39 6.52
N ASN A 51 -8.95 1.48 6.08
CA ASN A 51 -8.30 1.58 4.77
C ASN A 51 -6.82 2.02 4.87
N LYS A 52 -6.20 1.99 6.05
CA LYS A 52 -4.85 2.54 6.25
C LYS A 52 -3.93 1.58 6.96
N ILE A 53 -2.75 1.38 6.36
CA ILE A 53 -1.70 0.50 6.86
C ILE A 53 -0.46 1.33 7.17
N LEU A 54 0.04 1.23 8.40
CA LEU A 54 1.38 1.67 8.78
C LEU A 54 2.37 0.54 8.48
N TRP A 55 3.39 0.85 7.69
CA TRP A 55 4.52 -0.03 7.41
C TRP A 55 5.75 0.41 8.18
N THR A 56 6.36 -0.54 8.90
CA THR A 56 7.68 -0.39 9.49
C THR A 56 8.69 -1.16 8.67
N VAL A 57 9.76 -0.49 8.26
CA VAL A 57 10.84 -1.10 7.47
C VAL A 57 12.01 -1.31 8.42
N GLN A 58 12.58 -2.51 8.43
CA GLN A 58 13.71 -2.82 9.31
C GLN A 58 15.00 -2.16 8.82
N ASP A 59 15.22 -2.17 7.50
CA ASP A 59 16.34 -1.51 6.84
C ASP A 59 15.88 -0.21 6.16
N GLY A 60 16.24 0.94 6.74
CA GLY A 60 15.86 2.25 6.20
C GLY A 60 16.35 2.51 4.77
N SER A 61 17.44 1.85 4.33
CA SER A 61 17.94 1.98 2.95
C SER A 61 16.96 1.40 1.91
N LYS A 62 16.10 0.47 2.34
CA LYS A 62 15.09 -0.19 1.53
C LYS A 62 13.78 0.59 1.40
N GLY A 63 13.68 1.78 2.01
CA GLY A 63 12.43 2.54 2.02
C GLY A 63 11.90 2.92 0.63
N TYR A 64 12.79 3.19 -0.32
CA TYR A 64 12.39 3.45 -1.71
C TYR A 64 11.85 2.20 -2.42
N GLU A 65 12.42 1.02 -2.16
CA GLU A 65 11.94 -0.26 -2.70
C GLU A 65 10.56 -0.59 -2.13
N VAL A 66 10.33 -0.37 -0.84
CA VAL A 66 9.01 -0.51 -0.19
C VAL A 66 7.99 0.44 -0.80
N LYS A 67 8.35 1.72 -0.97
CA LYS A 67 7.48 2.70 -1.65
C LYS A 67 7.12 2.23 -3.06
N LYS A 68 8.11 1.80 -3.85
CA LYS A 68 7.90 1.34 -5.23
C LYS A 68 6.92 0.17 -5.25
N PHE A 69 7.19 -0.88 -4.46
CA PHE A 69 6.34 -2.07 -4.38
C PHE A 69 4.89 -1.71 -4.01
N LEU A 70 4.69 -0.91 -2.95
CA LEU A 70 3.35 -0.52 -2.50
C LEU A 70 2.62 0.30 -3.56
N MET A 71 3.29 1.27 -4.18
CA MET A 71 2.71 2.09 -5.24
C MET A 71 2.45 1.33 -6.54
N GLU A 72 2.96 0.11 -6.70
CA GLU A 72 2.64 -0.80 -7.80
C GLU A 72 1.38 -1.64 -7.51
N GLN A 73 1.06 -1.91 -6.25
CA GLN A 73 -0.13 -2.70 -5.88
C GLN A 73 -1.42 -1.99 -6.30
N PRO A 74 -2.38 -2.68 -6.96
CA PRO A 74 -3.56 -2.04 -7.50
C PRO A 74 -4.45 -1.40 -6.43
N GLU A 75 -4.49 -1.97 -5.23
CA GLU A 75 -5.34 -1.52 -4.12
C GLU A 75 -4.78 -0.29 -3.37
N VAL A 76 -3.54 0.13 -3.64
CA VAL A 76 -2.92 1.29 -2.97
C VAL A 76 -3.20 2.54 -3.80
N GLU A 77 -4.00 3.45 -3.23
CA GLU A 77 -4.35 4.74 -3.82
C GLU A 77 -3.27 5.79 -3.51
N GLU A 78 -2.62 5.68 -2.36
CA GLU A 78 -1.76 6.72 -1.85
C GLU A 78 -0.74 6.19 -0.86
N PHE A 79 0.45 6.79 -0.86
CA PHE A 79 1.53 6.50 0.05
C PHE A 79 2.13 7.77 0.64
N GLU A 80 2.43 7.74 1.93
CA GLU A 80 3.07 8.84 2.66
C GLU A 80 4.33 8.35 3.38
N TRP A 81 5.44 9.04 3.14
CA TRP A 81 6.70 8.78 3.82
C TRP A 81 7.52 10.07 3.88
N ASP A 82 8.13 10.34 5.04
CA ASP A 82 8.99 11.51 5.26
C ASP A 82 8.29 12.84 4.93
N GLN A 83 7.04 12.98 5.42
CA GLN A 83 6.13 14.11 5.15
C GLN A 83 5.81 14.34 3.67
N LYS A 84 6.23 13.43 2.78
CA LYS A 84 5.93 13.46 1.35
C LYS A 84 4.83 12.48 1.02
N LYS A 85 3.79 13.03 0.40
CA LYS A 85 2.63 12.30 -0.09
C LYS A 85 2.79 11.99 -1.56
N THR A 86 2.45 10.78 -1.98
CA THR A 86 2.47 10.34 -3.38
C THR A 86 1.16 9.64 -3.68
N THR A 87 0.40 10.15 -4.64
CA THR A 87 -0.86 9.52 -5.06
C THR A 87 -0.60 8.56 -6.22
N LYS A 88 -1.49 7.58 -6.42
CA LYS A 88 -1.41 6.66 -7.55
C LYS A 88 -1.40 7.42 -8.88
N ALA A 89 -2.20 8.49 -8.97
CA ALA A 89 -2.25 9.37 -10.11
C ALA A 89 -0.93 10.10 -10.39
N SER A 90 -0.25 10.64 -9.37
CA SER A 90 1.06 11.29 -9.56
C SER A 90 2.12 10.26 -9.94
N TRP A 91 2.15 9.12 -9.22
CA TRP A 91 3.05 8.02 -9.50
C TRP A 91 2.93 7.55 -10.94
N ASN A 92 1.73 7.27 -11.44
CA ASN A 92 1.47 6.84 -12.82
C ASN A 92 1.96 7.82 -13.90
N LYS A 93 1.99 9.13 -13.62
CA LYS A 93 2.50 10.13 -14.57
C LYS A 93 4.03 10.19 -14.61
N GLU A 94 4.66 9.87 -13.48
CA GLU A 94 6.11 10.00 -13.29
C GLU A 94 6.86 8.70 -13.54
N LYS A 95 6.17 7.55 -13.61
CA LYS A 95 6.82 6.27 -13.97
C LYS A 95 7.47 6.42 -15.34
N PRO A 96 8.77 6.09 -15.49
CA PRO A 96 9.30 5.86 -16.82
C PRO A 96 8.47 4.76 -17.48
N SER A 97 8.02 4.96 -18.71
CA SER A 97 7.45 3.86 -19.49
C SER A 97 8.53 2.79 -19.60
N GLU A 98 8.27 1.61 -19.07
CA GLU A 98 9.09 0.44 -19.42
C GLU A 98 8.88 0.21 -20.92
N LEU A 99 9.83 0.70 -21.72
CA LEU A 99 9.96 0.49 -23.16
C LEU A 99 10.56 -0.90 -23.43
#